data_AF-A0A8T4IGY8-F1
#
_entry.id   AF-A0A8T4IGY8-F1
#
_cell.length_a   1.000
_cell.length_b   1.000
_cell.length_c   1.000
_cell.angle_alpha   90.00
_cell.angle_beta   90.00
_cell.angle_gamma   90.00
#
_symmetry.space_group_name_H-M   'P 1'
#
loop_
_entity.id
_entity.type
_entity.pdbx_description
1 polymer ?
#
loop_
_entity_poly.entity_id
_entity_poly.type
_entity_poly.pdbx_seq_one_letter_code
_entity_poly.pdbx_strand_id
1 'polypeptide(L)'
;MLQRTDLLASDVDAELSARIARRVAAVLGHRDAIPTRIRAASGFAVVALKRHHGRLLVEIEQRDGDLLRWTYRERSRNHCMFACRGDLLAVAIPALVGKSLAALADPGFAVSDTRIQSIEPCSDGWIEACIDPGWQQF
;
A
#
# COMPACT_ATOMS: atom_id res chain seq x y z
N MET A 1 0.16 -7.96 6.98
CA MET A 1 -0.04 -6.72 7.78
C MET A 1 -1.04 -6.94 8.92
N LEU A 2 -2.31 -7.28 8.62
CA LEU A 2 -3.33 -7.57 9.65
C LEU A 2 -2.96 -8.72 10.59
N GLN A 3 -2.20 -9.72 10.11
CA GLN A 3 -1.72 -10.85 10.94
C GLN A 3 -0.81 -10.44 12.11
N ARG A 4 -0.24 -9.23 12.10
CA ARG A 4 0.56 -8.68 13.20
C ARG A 4 -0.29 -7.85 14.18
N THR A 5 -1.57 -7.73 13.90
CA THR A 5 -2.57 -7.09 14.75
C THR A 5 -3.50 -8.17 15.30
N ASP A 6 -4.22 -7.86 16.36
CA ASP A 6 -5.36 -8.66 16.84
C ASP A 6 -6.65 -8.38 16.05
N LEU A 7 -6.54 -7.80 14.84
CA LEU A 7 -7.67 -7.50 13.97
C LEU A 7 -7.89 -8.63 12.98
N LEU A 8 -9.15 -9.03 12.84
CA LEU A 8 -9.60 -9.92 11.80
C LEU A 8 -10.01 -9.11 10.57
N ALA A 9 -9.96 -9.72 9.39
CA ALA A 9 -10.51 -9.12 8.17
C ALA A 9 -12.00 -8.78 8.33
N SER A 10 -12.74 -9.57 9.11
CA SER A 10 -14.15 -9.33 9.45
C SER A 10 -14.37 -8.03 10.22
N ASP A 11 -13.41 -7.57 11.03
CA ASP A 11 -13.55 -6.34 11.81
C ASP A 11 -13.51 -5.11 10.90
N VAL A 12 -12.59 -5.15 9.91
CA VAL A 12 -12.48 -4.13 8.86
C VAL A 12 -13.75 -4.10 8.01
N ASP A 13 -14.24 -5.27 7.62
CA ASP A 13 -15.45 -5.41 6.82
C ASP A 13 -16.71 -4.95 7.56
N ALA A 14 -16.84 -5.23 8.85
CA ALA A 14 -17.95 -4.79 9.67
C ALA A 14 -18.01 -3.26 9.78
N GLU A 15 -16.87 -2.61 10.04
CA GLU A 15 -16.79 -1.14 10.16
C GLU A 15 -17.10 -0.45 8.83
N LEU A 16 -16.57 -0.96 7.71
CA LEU A 16 -16.89 -0.46 6.38
C LEU A 16 -18.37 -0.64 6.04
N SER A 17 -18.95 -1.79 6.38
CA SER A 17 -20.38 -2.07 6.17
C SER A 17 -21.27 -1.16 7.01
N ALA A 18 -20.87 -0.85 8.25
CA ALA A 18 -21.57 0.10 9.11
C ALA A 18 -21.58 1.52 8.50
N ARG A 19 -20.49 1.96 7.87
CA ARG A 19 -20.44 3.25 7.14
C ARG A 19 -21.39 3.27 5.95
N ILE A 20 -21.42 2.20 5.16
CA ILE A 20 -22.35 2.05 4.03
C ILE A 20 -23.80 2.12 4.53
N ALA A 21 -24.13 1.40 5.61
CA ALA A 21 -25.46 1.42 6.20
C ALA A 21 -25.88 2.84 6.67
N ARG A 22 -24.92 3.65 7.11
CA ARG A 22 -25.11 5.06 7.48
C ARG A 22 -25.08 6.02 6.27
N ARG A 23 -24.99 5.52 5.04
CA ARG A 23 -24.85 6.30 3.80
C ARG A 23 -23.63 7.23 3.78
N VAL A 24 -22.55 6.82 4.45
CA VAL A 24 -21.25 7.48 4.42
C VAL A 24 -20.31 6.71 3.50
N ALA A 25 -19.28 7.37 2.96
CA ALA A 25 -18.25 6.73 2.16
C ALA A 25 -17.65 5.51 2.89
N ALA A 26 -17.52 4.39 2.17
CA ALA A 26 -16.93 3.15 2.67
C ALA A 26 -15.40 3.24 2.73
N VAL A 27 -14.90 4.19 3.51
CA VAL A 27 -13.48 4.49 3.67
C VAL A 27 -13.19 4.69 5.15
N LEU A 28 -12.17 4.02 5.67
CA LEU A 28 -11.55 4.28 6.97
C LEU A 28 -10.27 5.06 6.73
N GLY A 29 -10.18 6.27 7.25
CA GLY A 29 -9.00 7.13 7.13
C GLY A 29 -8.01 6.93 8.28
N HIS A 30 -6.82 7.52 8.16
CA HIS A 30 -5.72 7.42 9.13
C HIS A 30 -6.08 7.69 10.61
N ARG A 31 -7.16 8.43 10.91
CA ARG A 31 -7.61 8.74 12.27
C ARG A 31 -8.61 7.74 12.83
N ASP A 32 -9.09 6.81 12.02
CA ASP A 32 -10.00 5.78 12.45
C ASP A 32 -9.27 4.72 13.29
N ALA A 33 -10.00 4.04 14.17
CA ALA A 33 -9.42 3.12 15.15
C ALA A 33 -8.63 1.97 14.49
N ILE A 34 -9.13 1.44 13.38
CA ILE A 34 -8.51 0.32 12.66
C ILE A 34 -7.15 0.72 12.05
N PRO A 35 -7.05 1.76 11.18
CA PRO A 35 -5.74 2.25 10.70
C PRO A 35 -4.77 2.62 11.82
N THR A 36 -5.25 3.21 12.91
CA THR A 36 -4.43 3.55 14.08
C THR A 36 -3.82 2.31 14.74
N ARG A 37 -4.61 1.25 14.95
CA ARG A 37 -4.14 -0.02 15.51
C ARG A 37 -3.14 -0.71 14.59
N ILE A 38 -3.40 -0.72 13.28
CA ILE A 38 -2.45 -1.25 12.29
C ILE A 38 -1.13 -0.50 12.37
N ARG A 39 -1.16 0.83 12.44
CA ARG A 39 0.05 1.64 12.60
C ARG A 39 0.81 1.30 13.87
N ALA A 40 0.12 1.20 15.00
CA ALA A 40 0.75 0.88 16.29
C ALA A 40 1.44 -0.49 16.28
N ALA A 41 0.83 -1.49 15.66
CA ALA A 41 1.34 -2.86 15.66
C ALA A 41 2.38 -3.15 14.57
N SER A 42 2.29 -2.47 13.43
CA SER A 42 3.11 -2.78 12.24
C SER A 42 4.09 -1.68 11.85
N GLY A 43 3.95 -0.48 12.39
CA GLY A 43 4.67 0.71 11.93
C GLY A 43 4.16 1.28 10.61
N PHE A 44 3.19 0.64 9.95
CA PHE A 44 2.62 1.14 8.70
C PHE A 44 1.60 2.24 8.90
N ALA A 45 1.89 3.42 8.36
CA ALA A 45 0.91 4.51 8.30
C ALA A 45 -0.10 4.23 7.17
N VAL A 46 -1.08 3.39 7.50
CA VAL A 46 -2.26 3.14 6.66
C VAL A 46 -3.09 4.42 6.62
N VAL A 47 -3.19 5.04 5.45
CA VAL A 47 -3.91 6.31 5.27
C VAL A 47 -5.36 6.11 4.84
N ALA A 48 -5.64 4.99 4.16
CA ALA A 48 -6.98 4.60 3.79
C ALA A 48 -7.16 3.08 3.73
N LEU A 49 -8.29 2.61 4.23
CA LEU A 49 -8.86 1.30 3.93
C LEU A 49 -10.24 1.54 3.31
N LYS A 50 -10.48 1.04 2.10
CA LYS A 50 -11.74 1.32 1.39
C LYS A 50 -12.33 0.07 0.78
N ARG A 51 -13.66 0.06 0.62
CA ARG A 51 -14.34 -0.99 -0.14
C ARG A 51 -14.69 -0.52 -1.54
N HIS A 52 -14.26 -1.26 -2.55
CA HIS A 52 -14.58 -1.00 -3.95
C HIS A 52 -14.99 -2.31 -4.64
N HIS A 53 -16.20 -2.35 -5.22
CA HIS A 53 -16.78 -3.57 -5.81
C HIS A 53 -16.62 -4.83 -4.95
N GLY A 54 -16.93 -4.73 -3.65
CA GLY A 54 -16.84 -5.83 -2.69
C GLY A 54 -15.43 -6.14 -2.16
N ARG A 55 -14.39 -5.49 -2.69
CA ARG A 55 -12.99 -5.73 -2.29
C ARG A 55 -12.47 -4.67 -1.34
N LEU A 56 -11.67 -5.10 -0.38
CA LEU A 56 -10.88 -4.21 0.45
C LEU A 56 -9.66 -3.74 -0.37
N LEU A 57 -9.44 -2.43 -0.41
CA LEU A 57 -8.26 -1.80 -0.98
C LEU A 57 -7.56 -1.03 0.14
N VAL A 58 -6.23 -1.16 0.21
CA VAL A 58 -5.41 -0.40 1.16
C VAL A 58 -4.56 0.66 0.46
N GLU A 59 -4.40 1.79 1.14
CA GLU A 59 -3.41 2.81 0.82
C GLU A 59 -2.51 3.07 2.03
N ILE A 60 -1.22 3.07 1.80
CA ILE A 60 -0.18 3.26 2.81
C ILE A 60 0.72 4.41 2.36
N GLU A 61 1.02 5.31 3.28
CA GLU A 61 2.05 6.34 3.09
C GLU A 61 3.12 6.14 4.15
N GLN A 62 4.39 6.14 3.75
CA GLN A 62 5.48 6.24 4.72
C GLN A 62 6.20 7.55 4.61
N ARG A 63 6.41 8.14 5.78
CA ARG A 63 7.02 9.46 5.95
C ARG A 63 8.20 9.36 6.91
N ASP A 64 9.18 10.23 6.68
CA ASP A 64 10.25 10.52 7.61
C ASP A 64 10.20 12.02 7.92
N GLY A 65 9.72 12.37 9.12
CA GLY A 65 9.23 13.70 9.42
C GLY A 65 8.11 14.13 8.46
N ASP A 66 8.28 15.28 7.81
CA ASP A 66 7.34 15.79 6.81
C ASP A 66 7.59 15.23 5.40
N LEU A 67 8.65 14.44 5.21
CA LEU A 67 9.06 13.94 3.92
C LEU A 67 8.34 12.63 3.58
N LEU A 68 7.51 12.63 2.53
CA LEU A 68 6.95 11.40 1.98
C LEU A 68 8.06 10.59 1.29
N ARG A 69 8.36 9.40 1.83
CA ARG A 69 9.39 8.49 1.29
C ARG A 69 8.83 7.61 0.19
N TRP A 70 7.67 7.01 0.46
CA TRP A 70 6.99 6.16 -0.50
C TRP A 70 5.50 6.02 -0.19
N THR A 71 4.75 5.57 -1.19
CA THR A 71 3.34 5.20 -1.08
C THR A 71 3.10 3.82 -1.69
N TYR A 72 2.11 3.12 -1.15
CA TYR A 72 1.57 1.89 -1.70
C TYR A 72 0.07 2.05 -1.87
N ARG A 73 -0.47 1.66 -3.02
CA ARG A 73 -1.90 1.78 -3.33
C ARG A 73 -2.42 0.59 -4.11
N GLU A 74 -3.46 -0.04 -3.59
CA GLU A 74 -4.21 -1.05 -4.32
C GLU A 74 -5.29 -0.39 -5.17
N ARG A 75 -5.22 -0.57 -6.50
CA ARG A 75 -6.25 -0.09 -7.43
C ARG A 75 -7.23 -1.21 -7.78
N SER A 76 -6.70 -2.41 -8.00
CA SER A 76 -7.47 -3.62 -8.24
C SER A 76 -6.72 -4.83 -7.68
N ARG A 77 -7.32 -6.03 -7.77
CA ARG A 77 -6.66 -7.28 -7.36
C ARG A 77 -5.29 -7.41 -8.04
N ASN A 78 -5.25 -7.30 -9.36
CA ASN A 78 -4.02 -7.53 -10.12
C ASN A 78 -3.26 -6.23 -10.41
N HIS A 79 -3.58 -5.14 -9.71
CA HIS A 79 -2.97 -3.84 -9.99
C HIS A 79 -2.72 -3.09 -8.70
N CYS A 80 -1.48 -3.22 -8.23
CA CYS A 80 -0.97 -2.52 -7.07
C CYS A 80 0.16 -1.60 -7.51
N MET A 81 0.17 -0.40 -6.96
CA MET A 81 1.12 0.65 -7.31
C MET A 81 1.98 0.94 -6.10
N PHE A 82 3.28 1.10 -6.34
CA PHE A 82 4.23 1.64 -5.40
C PHE A 82 4.86 2.88 -5.99
N ALA A 83 4.94 3.96 -5.23
CA ALA A 83 5.66 5.16 -5.65
C ALA A 83 6.71 5.52 -4.60
N CYS A 84 7.93 5.83 -5.01
CA CYS A 84 8.98 6.31 -4.12
C CYS A 84 9.79 7.42 -4.76
N ARG A 85 10.48 8.20 -3.94
CA ARG A 85 11.41 9.20 -4.45
C ARG A 85 12.66 8.54 -5.00
N GLY A 86 13.10 9.02 -6.16
CA GLY A 86 14.36 8.60 -6.75
C GLY A 86 14.46 9.04 -8.21
N ASP A 87 15.66 8.92 -8.74
CA ASP A 87 15.92 9.13 -10.15
C ASP A 87 16.52 7.85 -10.71
N LEU A 88 15.86 7.27 -11.72
CA LEU A 88 16.31 6.07 -12.40
C LEU A 88 16.67 6.42 -13.83
N LEU A 89 17.93 6.14 -14.17
CA LEU A 89 18.34 6.15 -15.56
C LEU A 89 17.52 5.11 -16.33
N ALA A 90 16.99 5.49 -17.50
CA ALA A 90 16.14 4.62 -18.31
C ALA A 90 16.79 3.26 -18.63
N VAL A 91 18.12 3.20 -18.71
CA VAL A 91 18.90 1.98 -18.92
C VAL A 91 18.84 0.99 -17.75
N ALA A 92 18.56 1.45 -16.53
CA ALA A 92 18.47 0.62 -15.34
C ALA A 92 17.09 -0.04 -15.16
N ILE A 93 16.04 0.53 -15.78
CA ILE A 93 14.65 0.07 -15.62
C ILE A 93 14.48 -1.42 -15.99
N PRO A 94 14.97 -1.92 -17.14
CA PRO A 94 14.78 -3.32 -17.50
C PRO A 94 15.42 -4.30 -16.51
N ALA A 95 16.51 -3.90 -15.83
CA ALA A 95 17.20 -4.75 -14.87
C ALA A 95 16.46 -4.90 -13.52
N LEU A 96 15.51 -3.99 -13.25
CA LEU A 96 14.71 -3.96 -12.03
C LEU A 96 13.40 -4.75 -12.16
N VAL A 97 12.90 -4.96 -13.38
CA VAL A 97 11.72 -5.79 -13.61
C VAL A 97 11.96 -7.23 -13.14
N GLY A 98 11.01 -7.78 -12.39
CA GLY A 98 11.09 -9.10 -11.76
C GLY A 98 11.92 -9.13 -10.47
N LYS A 99 12.62 -8.04 -10.12
CA LYS A 99 13.32 -7.93 -8.82
C LYS A 99 12.32 -7.65 -7.70
N SER A 100 12.79 -7.88 -6.47
CA SER A 100 12.10 -7.44 -5.26
C SER A 100 12.01 -5.92 -5.24
N LEU A 101 10.91 -5.40 -4.69
CA LEU A 101 10.72 -3.98 -4.42
C LEU A 101 11.83 -3.37 -3.55
N ALA A 102 12.52 -4.20 -2.76
CA ALA A 102 13.70 -3.81 -1.98
C ALA A 102 14.86 -3.27 -2.85
N ALA A 103 14.86 -3.57 -4.15
CA ALA A 103 15.83 -3.01 -5.10
C ALA A 103 15.56 -1.54 -5.47
N LEU A 104 14.35 -1.03 -5.21
CA LEU A 104 13.94 0.35 -5.48
C LEU A 104 13.93 1.22 -4.23
N ALA A 105 13.45 0.68 -3.11
CA ALA A 105 13.33 1.39 -1.85
C ALA A 105 13.49 0.40 -0.69
N ASP A 106 13.57 0.90 0.54
CA ASP A 106 13.35 0.08 1.73
C ASP A 106 11.89 0.25 2.20
N PRO A 107 10.93 -0.55 1.69
CA PRO A 107 9.53 -0.43 2.09
C PRO A 107 9.24 -1.09 3.45
N GLY A 108 10.26 -1.62 4.13
CA GLY A 108 10.09 -2.44 5.32
C GLY A 108 9.56 -3.85 5.03
N PHE A 109 9.73 -4.74 6.02
CA PHE A 109 9.60 -6.20 5.92
C PHE A 109 8.26 -6.73 5.38
N ALA A 110 7.17 -5.96 5.39
CA ALA A 110 5.89 -6.48 4.91
C ALA A 110 5.72 -6.41 3.39
N VAL A 111 6.40 -5.48 2.71
CA VAL A 111 6.27 -5.24 1.25
C VAL A 111 7.52 -5.62 0.48
N SER A 112 8.56 -6.11 1.16
CA SER A 112 9.84 -6.48 0.55
C SER A 112 9.74 -7.65 -0.43
N ASP A 113 8.84 -8.62 -0.21
CA ASP A 113 8.73 -9.82 -1.07
C ASP A 113 7.90 -9.57 -2.34
N THR A 114 7.40 -8.35 -2.50
CA THR A 114 6.65 -7.87 -3.65
C THR A 114 7.58 -7.76 -4.87
N ARG A 115 7.12 -8.20 -6.03
CA ARG A 115 7.90 -8.13 -7.28
C ARG A 115 7.50 -6.95 -8.14
N ILE A 116 8.49 -6.33 -8.76
CA ILE A 116 8.30 -5.24 -9.73
C ILE A 116 7.85 -5.84 -11.06
N GLN A 117 6.72 -5.40 -11.59
CA GLN A 117 6.22 -5.79 -12.90
C GLN A 117 6.60 -4.78 -13.98
N SER A 118 6.44 -3.50 -13.68
CA SER A 118 6.83 -2.39 -14.55
C SER A 118 7.25 -1.20 -13.71
N ILE A 119 8.02 -0.30 -14.31
CA ILE A 119 8.43 0.97 -13.71
C ILE A 119 8.15 2.08 -14.72
N GLU A 120 7.54 3.15 -14.25
CA GLU A 120 7.31 4.38 -14.98
C GLU A 120 8.03 5.51 -14.22
N PRO A 121 9.13 6.06 -14.75
CA PRO A 121 9.76 7.23 -14.16
C PRO A 121 8.83 8.44 -14.35
N CYS A 122 8.56 9.15 -13.27
CA CYS A 122 7.79 10.39 -13.29
C CYS A 122 8.73 11.59 -13.38
N SER A 123 8.29 12.65 -14.06
CA SER A 123 9.10 13.86 -14.28
C SER A 123 9.29 14.73 -13.02
N ASP A 124 8.67 14.35 -11.91
CA ASP A 124 8.67 15.07 -10.63
C ASP A 124 9.64 14.48 -9.59
N GLY A 125 10.56 13.61 -10.02
CA GLY A 125 11.54 12.95 -9.14
C GLY A 125 10.96 11.78 -8.35
N TRP A 126 9.82 11.26 -8.80
CA TRP A 126 9.22 10.03 -8.32
C TRP A 126 9.40 8.90 -9.34
N ILE A 127 9.43 7.70 -8.79
CA ILE A 127 9.40 6.45 -9.54
C ILE A 127 8.11 5.76 -9.15
N GLU A 128 7.26 5.49 -10.14
CA GLU A 128 6.09 4.64 -9.98
C GLU A 128 6.41 3.23 -10.49
N ALA A 129 6.02 2.23 -9.72
CA ALA A 129 6.17 0.83 -10.07
C ALA A 129 4.83 0.11 -9.93
N CYS A 130 4.45 -0.62 -10.97
CA CYS A 130 3.40 -1.62 -10.84
C CYS A 130 4.02 -2.86 -10.21
N ILE A 131 3.35 -3.41 -9.20
CA ILE A 131 3.90 -4.48 -8.38
C ILE A 131 2.89 -5.60 -8.14
N ASP A 132 3.41 -6.81 -7.93
CA ASP A 132 2.64 -7.98 -7.52
C ASP A 132 2.84 -8.23 -6.01
N PRO A 133 1.87 -7.85 -5.15
CA PRO A 133 1.95 -8.10 -3.73
C PRO A 133 1.82 -9.59 -3.45
N GLY A 134 2.92 -10.22 -3.05
CA GLY A 134 2.97 -11.65 -2.73
C GLY A 134 1.98 -12.09 -1.63
N TRP A 135 1.39 -11.15 -0.89
CA TRP A 135 0.36 -11.43 0.12
C TRP A 135 -1.06 -11.62 -0.44
N GLN A 136 -1.31 -11.40 -1.73
CA GLN A 136 -2.63 -11.62 -2.33
C GLN A 136 -2.94 -13.10 -2.66
N GLN A 137 -2.00 -14.01 -2.38
CA GLN A 137 -2.20 -15.45 -2.54
C GLN A 137 -2.91 -16.12 -1.36
N PHE A 138 -3.38 -15.36 -0.36
CA PHE A 138 -4.06 -15.85 0.84
C PHE A 138 -5.49 -15.35 0.95
#